data_AF-A0A6P1D646-F1
#
_entry.id   AF-A0A6P1D646-F1
#
_cell.length_a   1.000
_cell.length_b   1.000
_cell.length_c   1.000
_cell.angle_alpha   90.00
_cell.angle_beta   90.00
_cell.angle_gamma   90.00
#
_symmetry.space_group_name_H-M   'P 1'
#
loop_
_entity.id
_entity.type
_entity.pdbx_description
1 polymer ?
#
loop_
_entity_poly.entity_id
_entity_poly.type
_entity_poly.pdbx_seq_one_letter_code
_entity_poly.pdbx_strand_id
1 'polypeptide(L)'
;GMGLRPVLEALSVWGTPLLGERRTTDAVRAHWFALPLGRAVAEVVPTGTVTVHIGETTLHYVITDDGLTHHDGAADEADLEVHLDLDVATDVAKGTRVLTDILADSPP
;
A
#
# COMPACT_ATOMS: atom_id res chain seq x y z
N GLY A 1 26.56 -11.67 11.25
CA GLY A 1 25.14 -11.69 11.65
C GLY A 1 24.86 -12.13 13.09
N MET A 2 25.84 -12.20 14.01
CA MET A 2 25.58 -12.60 15.41
C MET A 2 25.03 -11.44 16.29
N GLY A 3 25.40 -10.19 16.00
CA GLY A 3 24.95 -9.01 16.76
C GLY A 3 23.46 -8.66 16.55
N LEU A 4 22.80 -9.27 15.55
CA LEU A 4 21.38 -9.08 15.28
C LEU A 4 20.49 -9.98 16.14
N ARG A 5 21.04 -11.04 16.72
CA ARG A 5 20.28 -12.05 17.47
C ARG A 5 19.56 -11.47 18.69
N PRO A 6 20.17 -10.60 19.52
CA PRO A 6 19.47 -9.99 20.66
C PRO A 6 18.35 -9.04 20.24
N VAL A 7 18.51 -8.35 19.11
CA VAL A 7 17.50 -7.43 18.57
C VAL A 7 16.27 -8.22 18.09
N LEU A 8 16.50 -9.30 17.34
CA LEU A 8 15.42 -10.18 16.88
C LEU A 8 14.69 -10.86 18.05
N GLU A 9 15.41 -11.22 19.12
CA GLU A 9 14.83 -11.79 20.33
C GLU A 9 13.96 -10.77 21.09
N ALA A 10 14.44 -9.54 21.23
CA ALA A 10 13.66 -8.45 21.82
C ALA A 10 12.38 -8.14 21.02
N LEU A 11 12.47 -8.11 19.68
CA LEU A 11 11.32 -7.92 18.80
C LEU A 11 10.32 -9.08 18.90
N SER A 12 10.81 -10.32 19.04
CA SER A 12 9.98 -11.51 19.22
C SER A 12 9.17 -11.46 20.52
N VAL A 13 9.83 -11.12 21.64
CA VAL A 13 9.16 -10.97 22.95
C VAL A 13 8.14 -9.84 22.93
N TRP A 14 8.47 -8.71 22.29
CA TRP A 14 7.56 -7.57 22.17
C TRP A 14 6.34 -7.87 21.27
N GLY A 15 6.54 -8.53 20.13
CA GLY A 15 5.50 -8.78 19.13
C GLY A 15 4.55 -9.92 19.49
N THR A 16 5.03 -10.95 20.19
CA THR A 16 4.25 -12.15 20.57
C THR A 16 2.86 -11.86 21.19
N PRO A 17 2.72 -10.98 22.20
CA PRO A 17 1.42 -10.66 22.79
C PRO A 17 0.50 -9.83 21.88
N LEU A 18 1.02 -9.20 20.83
CA LEU A 18 0.26 -8.40 19.86
C LEU A 18 -0.34 -9.27 18.74
N LEU A 19 -0.09 -10.58 18.74
CA LEU A 19 -0.46 -11.48 17.64
C LEU A 19 -1.96 -11.81 17.53
N GLY A 20 -2.80 -11.43 18.50
CA GLY A 20 -4.28 -11.39 18.40
C GLY A 20 -4.96 -12.63 17.80
N GLU A 21 -6.22 -12.48 17.38
CA GLU A 21 -6.86 -13.46 16.48
C GLU A 21 -6.29 -13.29 15.06
N ARG A 22 -6.13 -14.41 14.34
CA ARG A 22 -5.49 -14.46 13.02
C ARG A 22 -6.28 -13.64 11.98
N ARG A 23 -5.92 -12.37 11.81
CA ARG A 23 -6.28 -11.49 10.67
C ARG A 23 -5.11 -10.63 10.17
N THR A 24 -3.90 -11.15 10.20
CA THR A 24 -2.69 -10.30 10.22
C THR A 24 -1.73 -10.42 9.04
N THR A 25 -1.94 -11.34 8.09
CA THR A 25 -0.95 -11.54 7.02
C THR A 25 -1.09 -10.54 5.86
N ASP A 26 -2.31 -10.09 5.55
CA ASP A 26 -2.56 -9.26 4.38
C ASP A 26 -2.48 -7.77 4.67
N ALA A 27 -2.92 -7.29 5.84
CA ALA A 27 -2.80 -5.88 6.21
C ALA A 27 -1.33 -5.41 6.31
N VAL A 28 -0.44 -6.23 6.89
CA VAL A 28 1.00 -5.92 6.94
C VAL A 28 1.63 -5.95 5.55
N ARG A 29 1.19 -6.88 4.69
CA ARG A 29 1.67 -6.99 3.30
C ARG A 29 1.19 -5.81 2.47
N ALA A 30 -0.06 -5.37 2.66
CA ALA A 30 -0.63 -4.18 2.05
C ALA A 30 0.14 -2.91 2.45
N HIS A 31 0.55 -2.81 3.72
CA HIS A 31 1.39 -1.72 4.17
C HIS A 31 2.77 -1.69 3.47
N TRP A 32 3.32 -2.84 3.07
CA TRP A 32 4.56 -2.88 2.26
C TRP A 32 4.36 -2.32 0.85
N PHE A 33 3.12 -2.29 0.34
CA PHE A 33 2.81 -1.72 -0.96
C PHE A 33 2.66 -0.20 -0.95
N ALA A 34 2.44 0.43 0.20
CA ALA A 34 2.15 1.85 0.29
C ALA A 34 3.19 2.73 -0.44
N LEU A 35 4.48 2.52 -0.18
CA LEU A 35 5.53 3.32 -0.81
C LEU A 35 5.74 3.01 -2.31
N PRO A 36 5.90 1.74 -2.74
CA PRO A 36 6.12 1.45 -4.15
C PRO A 36 4.90 1.75 -5.02
N LEU A 37 3.67 1.50 -4.55
CA LEU A 37 2.46 1.87 -5.30
C LEU A 37 2.25 3.39 -5.34
N GLY A 38 2.52 4.10 -4.25
CA GLY A 38 2.36 5.56 -4.23
C GLY A 38 3.18 6.29 -5.28
N ARG A 39 4.33 5.73 -5.70
CA ARG A 39 5.10 6.24 -6.85
C ARG A 39 4.34 6.10 -8.17
N ALA A 40 3.81 4.92 -8.44
CA ALA A 40 3.02 4.67 -9.64
C ALA A 40 1.73 5.51 -9.67
N VAL A 41 1.11 5.75 -8.50
CA VAL A 41 -0.04 6.64 -8.38
C VAL A 41 0.34 8.09 -8.70
N ALA A 42 1.46 8.58 -8.18
CA ALA A 42 1.92 9.95 -8.44
C ALA A 42 2.31 10.21 -9.91
N GLU A 43 2.64 9.16 -10.67
CA GLU A 43 2.84 9.25 -12.13
C GLU A 43 1.52 9.47 -12.90
N VAL A 44 0.40 9.00 -12.36
CA VAL A 44 -0.94 9.15 -12.95
C VAL A 44 -1.63 10.42 -12.46
N VAL A 45 -1.55 10.68 -11.15
CA VAL A 45 -2.19 11.81 -10.47
C VAL A 45 -1.08 12.67 -9.84
N PRO A 46 -0.65 13.75 -10.51
CA PRO A 46 0.46 14.57 -10.01
C PRO A 46 0.08 15.42 -8.79
N THR A 47 -1.21 15.66 -8.54
CA THR A 47 -1.73 16.36 -7.36
C THR A 47 -3.17 15.90 -7.11
N GLY A 48 -3.52 15.64 -5.85
CA GLY A 48 -4.85 15.18 -5.47
C GLY A 48 -4.82 14.04 -4.45
N THR A 49 -6.00 13.49 -4.16
CA THR A 49 -6.21 12.40 -3.22
C THR A 49 -6.68 11.16 -3.96
N VAL A 50 -5.99 10.03 -3.79
CA VAL A 50 -6.32 8.76 -4.46
C VAL A 50 -6.52 7.66 -3.44
N THR A 51 -7.70 7.07 -3.41
CA THR A 51 -7.96 5.86 -2.62
C THR A 51 -7.64 4.62 -3.44
N VAL A 52 -6.87 3.70 -2.87
CA VAL A 52 -6.51 2.42 -3.50
C VAL A 52 -7.00 1.27 -2.62
N HIS A 53 -7.79 0.40 -3.23
CA HIS A 53 -8.25 -0.86 -2.65
C HIS A 53 -7.41 -2.01 -3.21
N ILE A 54 -6.84 -2.83 -2.33
CA ILE A 54 -6.02 -4.01 -2.66
C ILE A 54 -6.60 -5.21 -1.93
N GLY A 55 -7.43 -6.00 -2.64
CA GLY A 55 -8.21 -7.05 -1.99
C GLY A 55 -9.05 -6.49 -0.83
N GLU A 56 -8.76 -6.93 0.40
CA GLU A 56 -9.44 -6.46 1.61
C GLU A 56 -8.81 -5.21 2.25
N THR A 57 -7.63 -4.78 1.79
CA THR A 57 -6.95 -3.60 2.35
C THR A 57 -7.28 -2.35 1.57
N THR A 58 -7.45 -1.24 2.28
CA THR A 58 -7.63 0.08 1.67
C THR A 58 -6.63 1.06 2.29
N LEU A 59 -6.07 1.91 1.44
CA LEU A 59 -5.23 3.04 1.82
C LEU A 59 -5.51 4.19 0.86
N HIS A 60 -5.10 5.39 1.23
CA HIS A 60 -5.15 6.52 0.32
C HIS A 60 -3.84 7.29 0.33
N TYR A 61 -3.62 7.99 -0.79
CA TYR A 61 -2.49 8.88 -0.99
C TYR A 61 -2.97 10.32 -1.07
N VAL A 62 -2.23 11.21 -0.45
CA VAL A 62 -2.36 12.66 -0.65
C VAL A 62 -1.09 13.13 -1.36
N ILE A 63 -1.28 13.67 -2.55
CA ILE A 63 -0.21 14.09 -3.46
C ILE A 63 -0.30 15.60 -3.60
N THR A 64 0.79 16.26 -3.25
CA THR A 64 0.94 17.72 -3.28
C THR A 64 2.24 18.08 -3.98
N ASP A 65 2.43 19.35 -4.32
CA ASP A 65 3.70 19.85 -4.85
C ASP A 65 4.90 19.58 -3.90
N ASP A 66 4.63 19.46 -2.60
CA ASP A 66 5.64 19.19 -1.57
C ASP A 66 5.95 17.67 -1.41
N GLY A 67 5.14 16.80 -2.01
CA GLY A 67 5.39 15.36 -2.05
C GLY A 67 4.15 14.47 -1.85
N LEU A 68 4.44 13.19 -1.62
CA LEU A 68 3.48 12.08 -1.47
C LEU A 68 3.43 11.63 -0.01
N THR A 69 2.22 11.56 0.54
CA THR A 69 1.93 10.92 1.84
C THR A 69 0.90 9.81 1.66
N HIS A 70 0.93 8.80 2.54
CA HIS A 70 -0.03 7.71 2.54
C HIS A 70 -0.67 7.56 3.92
N HIS A 71 -1.90 7.07 3.93
CA HIS A 71 -2.70 6.87 5.12
C HIS A 71 -3.50 5.56 4.98
N ASP A 72 -3.70 4.87 6.08
CA ASP A 72 -4.55 3.68 6.09
C ASP A 72 -6.03 4.07 5.98
N GLY A 73 -6.82 3.25 5.27
CA GLY A 73 -8.25 3.49 5.02
C GLY A 73 -8.52 4.32 3.77
N ALA A 74 -9.80 4.42 3.40
CA ALA A 74 -10.25 5.28 2.30
C ALA A 74 -10.14 6.76 2.70
N ALA A 75 -9.87 7.63 1.73
CA ALA A 75 -10.05 9.06 1.94
C ALA A 75 -11.53 9.41 2.07
N ASP A 76 -11.84 10.44 2.85
CA ASP A 76 -13.22 10.96 2.97
C ASP A 76 -13.72 11.52 1.63
N GLU A 77 -12.83 12.18 0.88
CA GLU A 77 -13.07 12.67 -0.49
C GLU A 77 -11.87 12.28 -1.37
N ALA A 78 -12.06 11.27 -2.23
CA ALA A 78 -11.05 10.84 -3.19
C ALA A 78 -11.33 11.45 -4.57
N ASP A 79 -10.30 12.02 -5.20
CA ASP A 79 -10.35 12.46 -6.60
C ASP A 79 -10.35 11.27 -7.57
N LEU A 80 -9.79 10.14 -7.12
CA LEU A 80 -9.76 8.88 -7.86
C LEU A 80 -9.82 7.68 -6.90
N GLU A 81 -10.64 6.68 -7.26
CA GLU A 81 -10.65 5.37 -6.62
C GLU A 81 -10.06 4.31 -7.56
N VAL A 82 -9.17 3.48 -7.04
CA VAL A 82 -8.50 2.43 -7.79
C VAL A 82 -8.69 1.09 -7.08
N HIS A 83 -9.19 0.09 -7.80
CA HIS A 83 -9.35 -1.26 -7.27
C HIS A 83 -8.37 -2.21 -7.95
N LEU A 84 -7.50 -2.82 -7.14
CA LEU A 84 -6.51 -3.79 -7.57
C LEU A 84 -6.72 -5.08 -6.79
N ASP A 85 -6.46 -6.22 -7.43
CA ASP A 85 -6.14 -7.43 -6.69
C ASP A 85 -4.67 -7.42 -6.23
N LEU A 86 -4.30 -8.38 -5.40
CA LEU A 86 -2.96 -8.46 -4.82
C LEU A 86 -1.88 -8.73 -5.87
N ASP A 87 -2.20 -9.48 -6.93
CA ASP A 87 -1.24 -9.86 -7.97
C ASP A 87 -0.93 -8.64 -8.85
N VAL A 88 -1.96 -7.91 -9.25
CA VAL A 88 -1.84 -6.65 -9.99
C VAL A 88 -1.11 -5.59 -9.16
N ALA A 89 -1.46 -5.44 -7.88
CA ALA A 89 -0.75 -4.54 -6.98
C ALA A 89 0.74 -4.90 -6.85
N THR A 90 1.05 -6.20 -6.83
CA THR A 90 2.42 -6.71 -6.81
C THR A 90 3.18 -6.36 -8.09
N ASP A 91 2.56 -6.53 -9.25
CA ASP A 91 3.18 -6.22 -10.54
C ASP A 91 3.43 -4.72 -10.71
N VAL A 92 2.47 -3.88 -10.30
CA VAL A 92 2.65 -2.42 -10.30
C VAL A 92 3.76 -2.01 -9.34
N ALA A 93 3.78 -2.53 -8.12
CA ALA A 93 4.82 -2.21 -7.14
C ALA A 93 6.24 -2.66 -7.57
N LYS A 94 6.34 -3.71 -8.38
CA LYS A 94 7.60 -4.16 -9.00
C LYS A 94 7.97 -3.39 -10.27
N GLY A 95 7.06 -2.60 -10.83
CA GLY A 95 7.23 -1.91 -12.11
C GLY A 95 7.13 -2.84 -13.33
N THR A 96 6.58 -4.04 -13.17
CA THR A 96 6.37 -4.98 -14.29
C THR A 96 5.07 -4.72 -15.04
N ARG A 97 4.16 -3.93 -14.46
CA ARG A 97 2.93 -3.41 -15.09
C ARG A 97 2.74 -1.94 -14.74
N VAL A 98 2.28 -1.14 -15.70
CA VAL A 98 2.05 0.30 -15.52
C VAL A 98 0.61 0.54 -15.05
N LEU A 99 0.42 1.45 -14.08
CA LEU A 99 -0.89 1.72 -13.48
C LEU A 99 -1.88 2.30 -14.50
N THR A 100 -1.42 3.15 -15.41
CA THR A 100 -2.25 3.77 -16.45
C THR A 100 -2.94 2.74 -17.35
N ASP A 101 -2.24 1.66 -17.69
CA ASP A 101 -2.80 0.59 -18.52
C ASP A 101 -3.95 -0.14 -17.80
N ILE A 102 -3.86 -0.28 -16.47
CA ILE A 102 -4.90 -0.92 -15.65
C ILE A 102 -6.14 -0.03 -15.57
N LEU A 103 -5.96 1.28 -15.41
CA LEU A 103 -7.06 2.24 -15.33
C LEU A 103 -7.84 2.36 -16.65
N ALA A 104 -7.16 2.23 -17.79
CA ALA A 104 -7.79 2.24 -19.10
C ALA A 104 -8.66 0.99 -19.37
N ASP A 105 -8.36 -0.13 -18.71
CA ASP A 105 -9.10 -1.40 -18.84
C ASP A 105 -10.31 -1.50 -17.88
N SER A 106 -10.48 -0.56 -16.95
CA SER A 106 -11.68 -0.53 -16.09
C SER A 106 -12.88 0.06 -16.84
N PRO A 107 -14.06 -0.60 -16.79
CA PRO A 107 -15.27 -0.04 -17.39
C PRO A 107 -15.67 1.27 -16.68
N PRO A 108 -16.31 2.21 -17.41
CA PRO A 108 -16.71 3.52 -16.88
C PRO A 108 -17.83 3.43 -15.83
#